data_AF-A0A975VII8-F1
#
_entry.id   AF-A0A975VII8-F1
#
_cell.length_a   1.000
_cell.length_b   1.000
_cell.length_c   1.000
_cell.angle_alpha   90.00
_cell.angle_beta   90.00
_cell.angle_gamma   90.00
#
_symmetry.space_group_name_H-M   'P 1'
#
loop_
_entity.id
_entity.type
_entity.pdbx_description
1 polymer ?
#
loop_
_entity_poly.entity_id
_entity_poly.type
_entity_poly.pdbx_seq_one_letter_code
_entity_poly.pdbx_strand_id
1 'polypeptide(L)'
;MLKIWGRLSSINVRKAVLAAQWLQVPFERVDAGHEFGIVNTPEYLGKNPNGLVPVIEDGGFVLWESNVIVRYLCAKHGAGSLYPEKLEARFDAERWMDWQQTTLNPAGRGAFVQLLRTAPEKRNQDVIAQSIAATEPLLDVLDAHLAQRPFMAGDSFTMADIPIACEIHRWHGLPLQRPERPNLERWYQGILSNPASRGVLDLPLS
;
A
#
# COMPACT_ATOMS: atom_id res chain seq x y z
N MET A 1 18.42 0.99 14.26
CA MET A 1 17.02 1.47 14.26
C MET A 1 16.60 1.60 12.81
N LEU A 2 15.42 1.10 12.45
CA LEU A 2 14.90 1.19 11.09
C LEU A 2 14.61 2.67 10.75
N LYS A 3 15.08 3.15 9.60
CA LYS A 3 14.66 4.45 9.04
C LYS A 3 13.80 4.24 7.82
N ILE A 4 12.73 5.01 7.69
CA ILE A 4 11.83 4.99 6.53
C ILE A 4 11.77 6.40 5.94
N TRP A 5 12.32 6.57 4.74
CA TRP A 5 12.30 7.83 4.01
C TRP A 5 11.05 7.92 3.15
N GLY A 6 10.28 8.98 3.34
CA GLY A 6 9.12 9.29 2.52
C GLY A 6 7.98 9.94 3.29
N ARG A 7 7.27 10.82 2.58
CA ARG A 7 6.02 11.42 3.07
C ARG A 7 4.90 10.39 3.22
N LEU A 8 4.09 10.55 4.26
CA LEU A 8 2.98 9.64 4.58
C LEU A 8 1.78 9.78 3.63
N SER A 9 1.73 10.83 2.79
CA SER A 9 0.75 10.97 1.71
C SER A 9 1.01 10.04 0.51
N SER A 10 2.16 9.35 0.48
CA SER A 10 2.44 8.29 -0.50
C SER A 10 1.87 6.95 -0.06
N ILE A 11 1.02 6.33 -0.89
CA ILE A 11 0.56 4.95 -0.67
C ILE A 11 1.75 3.99 -0.43
N ASN A 12 2.85 4.17 -1.17
CA ASN A 12 3.96 3.25 -1.15
C ASN A 12 4.74 3.37 0.16
N VAL A 13 4.77 4.57 0.75
CA VAL A 13 5.34 4.78 2.09
C VAL A 13 4.40 4.20 3.15
N ARG A 14 3.07 4.38 2.99
CA ARG A 14 2.07 3.77 3.90
C ARG A 14 2.24 2.26 4.01
N LYS A 15 2.56 1.55 2.91
CA LYS A 15 2.86 0.11 2.94
C LYS A 15 4.02 -0.23 3.89
N ALA A 16 5.15 0.49 3.78
CA ALA A 16 6.33 0.25 4.60
C ALA A 16 6.07 0.59 6.09
N VAL A 17 5.36 1.69 6.34
CA VAL A 17 4.99 2.12 7.70
C VAL A 17 4.02 1.13 8.34
N LEU A 18 2.97 0.73 7.61
CA LEU A 18 2.00 -0.26 8.08
C LEU A 18 2.69 -1.60 8.40
N ALA A 19 3.60 -2.06 7.54
CA ALA A 19 4.38 -3.27 7.79
C ALA A 19 5.20 -3.15 9.09
N ALA A 20 5.95 -2.07 9.26
CA ALA A 20 6.76 -1.85 10.44
C ALA A 20 5.91 -1.78 11.73
N GLN A 21 4.76 -1.08 11.68
CA GLN A 21 3.83 -1.01 12.81
C GLN A 21 3.20 -2.37 13.13
N TRP A 22 2.79 -3.14 12.13
CA TRP A 22 2.19 -4.46 12.32
C TRP A 22 3.18 -5.46 12.92
N LEU A 23 4.44 -5.34 12.53
CA LEU A 23 5.56 -6.13 13.06
C LEU A 23 6.11 -5.59 14.39
N GLN A 24 5.55 -4.47 14.90
CA GLN A 24 6.03 -3.78 16.10
C GLN A 24 7.52 -3.43 16.06
N VAL A 25 8.06 -3.15 14.86
CA VAL A 25 9.45 -2.75 14.66
C VAL A 25 9.56 -1.24 14.92
N PRO A 26 10.39 -0.78 15.87
CA PRO A 26 10.62 0.64 16.08
C PRO A 26 11.31 1.27 14.86
N PHE A 27 10.77 2.39 14.37
CA PHE A 27 11.33 3.10 13.24
C PHE A 27 11.27 4.62 13.41
N GLU A 28 12.18 5.30 12.71
CA GLU A 28 12.16 6.74 12.48
C GLU A 28 11.67 6.99 11.05
N ARG A 29 10.65 7.83 10.86
CA ARG A 29 10.20 8.25 9.53
C ARG A 29 10.77 9.63 9.21
N VAL A 30 11.44 9.74 8.07
CA VAL A 30 12.02 11.01 7.59
C VAL A 30 11.24 11.47 6.36
N ASP A 31 10.82 12.73 6.34
CA ASP A 31 10.06 13.27 5.21
C ASP A 31 10.92 13.37 3.94
N ALA A 32 10.35 12.90 2.83
CA ALA A 32 11.00 12.91 1.52
C ALA A 32 9.98 12.90 0.38
N GLY A 33 10.32 13.57 -0.72
CA GLY A 33 9.54 13.63 -1.96
C GLY A 33 8.43 14.68 -1.97
N HIS A 34 8.07 15.14 -3.16
CA HIS A 34 7.15 16.27 -3.38
C HIS A 34 7.60 17.53 -2.63
N GLU A 35 6.74 18.13 -1.80
CA GLU A 35 7.00 19.38 -1.07
C GLU A 35 8.24 19.30 -0.15
N PHE A 36 8.59 18.09 0.31
CA PHE A 36 9.78 17.86 1.15
C PHE A 36 11.08 17.76 0.34
N GLY A 37 11.00 17.65 -0.99
CA GLY A 37 12.17 17.59 -1.86
C GLY A 37 13.08 16.38 -1.60
N ILE A 38 14.39 16.65 -1.57
CA ILE A 38 15.54 15.74 -1.35
C ILE A 38 15.73 14.56 -2.32
N VAL A 39 14.68 14.05 -2.97
CA VAL A 39 14.76 12.81 -3.76
C VAL A 39 15.67 12.89 -5.00
N ASN A 40 16.01 14.11 -5.43
CA ASN A 40 16.90 14.37 -6.57
C ASN A 40 18.30 14.84 -6.13
N THR A 41 18.62 14.87 -4.84
CA THR A 41 19.98 15.21 -4.39
C THR A 41 20.92 14.04 -4.66
N PRO A 42 22.23 14.30 -4.89
CA PRO A 42 23.21 13.22 -5.06
C PRO A 42 23.22 12.22 -3.90
N GLU A 43 23.02 12.70 -2.67
CA GLU A 43 22.94 11.85 -1.48
C GLU A 43 21.75 10.88 -1.53
N TYR A 44 20.55 11.38 -1.85
CA TYR A 44 19.37 10.52 -1.91
C TYR A 44 19.42 9.58 -3.12
N LEU A 45 19.91 10.06 -4.27
CA LEU A 45 20.10 9.23 -5.46
C LEU A 45 21.13 8.11 -5.24
N GLY A 46 22.09 8.32 -4.34
CA GLY A 46 22.99 7.27 -3.84
C GLY A 46 22.28 6.17 -3.06
N LYS A 47 21.10 6.44 -2.48
CA LYS A 47 20.24 5.45 -1.80
C LYS A 47 19.23 4.81 -2.75
N ASN A 48 18.59 5.61 -3.61
CA ASN A 48 17.63 5.15 -4.61
C ASN A 48 17.82 5.91 -5.93
N PRO A 49 18.37 5.28 -6.97
CA PRO A 49 18.64 5.94 -8.25
C PRO A 49 17.37 6.38 -8.99
N ASN A 50 16.19 5.88 -8.60
CA ASN A 50 14.92 6.26 -9.20
C ASN A 50 14.39 7.61 -8.69
N GLY A 51 14.97 8.17 -7.62
CA GLY A 51 14.47 9.41 -7.00
C GLY A 51 13.04 9.27 -6.46
N LEU A 52 12.68 8.09 -5.94
CA LEU A 52 11.35 7.78 -5.43
C LEU A 52 11.37 7.40 -3.94
N VAL A 53 10.18 7.41 -3.34
CA VAL A 53 9.92 6.95 -1.97
C VAL A 53 8.94 5.75 -2.00
N PRO A 54 9.02 4.81 -1.04
CA PRO A 54 9.91 4.79 0.12
C PRO A 54 11.33 4.29 -0.18
N VAL A 55 12.24 4.65 0.72
CA VAL A 55 13.53 3.98 0.94
C VAL A 55 13.59 3.60 2.42
N ILE A 56 14.18 2.45 2.75
CA ILE A 56 14.51 2.11 4.13
C ILE A 56 16.02 2.02 4.34
N GLU A 57 16.46 2.27 5.57
CA GLU A 57 17.79 1.94 6.05
C GLU A 57 17.67 1.09 7.32
N ASP A 58 18.27 -0.09 7.32
CA ASP A 58 18.19 -1.03 8.43
C ASP A 58 19.56 -1.68 8.69
N GLY A 59 20.27 -1.21 9.73
CA GLY A 59 21.58 -1.74 10.09
C GLY A 59 22.65 -1.55 9.00
N GLY A 60 22.55 -0.48 8.19
CA GLY A 60 23.45 -0.21 7.06
C GLY A 60 22.99 -0.81 5.73
N PHE A 61 21.94 -1.64 5.72
CA PHE A 61 21.31 -2.11 4.50
C PHE A 61 20.30 -1.07 3.98
N VAL A 62 20.43 -0.70 2.71
CA VAL A 62 19.54 0.27 2.03
C VAL A 62 18.66 -0.48 1.02
N LEU A 63 17.35 -0.24 1.06
CA LEU A 63 16.40 -0.93 0.19
C LEU A 63 15.30 0.04 -0.27
N TRP A 64 14.98 -0.03 -1.57
CA TRP A 64 13.83 0.62 -2.21
C TRP A 64 12.92 -0.45 -2.85
N GLU A 65 11.84 -0.02 -3.50
CA GLU A 65 10.64 -0.82 -3.85
C GLU A 65 9.74 -1.15 -2.66
N SER A 66 8.55 -0.56 -2.63
CA SER A 66 7.64 -0.66 -1.48
C SER A 66 7.19 -2.09 -1.17
N ASN A 67 6.83 -2.88 -2.18
CA ASN A 67 6.44 -4.28 -1.95
C ASN A 67 7.64 -5.14 -1.52
N VAL A 68 8.84 -4.85 -2.04
CA VAL A 68 10.08 -5.53 -1.62
C VAL A 68 10.43 -5.18 -0.17
N ILE A 69 10.26 -3.91 0.23
CA ILE A 69 10.40 -3.47 1.63
C ILE A 69 9.43 -4.23 2.54
N VAL A 70 8.15 -4.35 2.17
CA VAL A 70 7.17 -5.12 2.96
C VAL A 70 7.64 -6.58 3.10
N ARG A 71 8.03 -7.24 1.99
CA ARG A 71 8.56 -8.61 2.02
C ARG A 71 9.77 -8.73 2.94
N TYR A 72 10.73 -7.81 2.84
CA TYR A 72 11.94 -7.78 3.68
C TYR A 72 11.59 -7.68 5.17
N LEU A 73 10.74 -6.73 5.55
CA LEU A 73 10.35 -6.53 6.94
C LEU A 73 9.61 -7.76 7.49
N CYS A 74 8.65 -8.30 6.72
CA CYS A 74 7.91 -9.49 7.12
C CYS A 74 8.80 -10.74 7.23
N ALA A 75 9.76 -10.93 6.30
CA ALA A 75 10.71 -12.03 6.35
C ALA A 75 11.67 -11.91 7.54
N LYS A 76 12.17 -10.69 7.83
CA LYS A 76 13.14 -10.44 8.89
C LYS A 76 12.53 -10.47 10.30
N HIS A 77 11.30 -9.94 10.46
CA HIS A 77 10.71 -9.70 11.77
C HIS A 77 9.42 -10.49 12.03
N GLY A 78 8.80 -11.08 10.99
CA GLY A 78 7.49 -11.71 11.11
C GLY A 78 7.48 -13.13 11.68
N ALA A 79 8.65 -13.73 11.93
CA ALA A 79 8.79 -15.08 12.49
C ALA A 79 7.86 -16.12 11.82
N GLY A 80 7.74 -16.07 10.48
CA GLY A 80 6.89 -16.98 9.69
C GLY A 80 5.39 -16.67 9.67
N SER A 81 4.89 -15.77 10.52
CA SER A 81 3.46 -15.42 10.59
C SER A 81 2.99 -14.53 9.43
N LEU A 82 3.76 -13.49 9.11
CA LEU A 82 3.45 -12.52 8.07
C LEU A 82 4.08 -12.85 6.71
N TYR A 83 5.13 -13.68 6.71
CA TYR A 83 5.82 -14.17 5.52
C TYR A 83 5.79 -15.71 5.52
N PRO A 84 4.80 -16.34 4.87
CA PRO A 84 4.63 -17.79 4.95
C PRO A 84 5.88 -18.57 4.51
N GLU A 85 6.20 -19.64 5.24
CA GLU A 85 7.35 -20.51 4.93
C GLU A 85 7.03 -21.57 3.88
N LYS A 86 5.80 -22.12 3.92
CA LYS A 86 5.33 -23.08 2.93
C LYS A 86 5.30 -22.41 1.55
N LEU A 87 5.95 -23.05 0.58
CA LEU A 87 6.17 -22.51 -0.76
C LEU A 87 4.87 -22.02 -1.40
N GLU A 88 3.84 -22.86 -1.44
CA GLU A 88 2.58 -22.53 -2.10
C GLU A 88 1.86 -21.37 -1.40
N ALA A 89 1.87 -21.32 -0.07
CA ALA A 89 1.27 -20.24 0.69
C ALA A 89 2.01 -18.91 0.49
N ARG A 90 3.34 -18.96 0.40
CA ARG A 90 4.16 -17.78 0.10
C ARG A 90 3.83 -17.20 -1.27
N PHE A 91 3.82 -18.05 -2.31
CA PHE A 91 3.53 -17.60 -3.67
C PHE A 91 2.05 -17.24 -3.88
N ASP A 92 1.14 -17.75 -3.05
CA ASP A 92 -0.22 -17.23 -2.99
C ASP A 92 -0.29 -15.82 -2.36
N ALA A 93 0.52 -15.52 -1.35
CA ALA A 93 0.63 -14.15 -0.84
C ALA A 93 1.32 -13.21 -1.86
N GLU A 94 2.43 -13.64 -2.48
CA GLU A 94 3.20 -12.81 -3.41
C GLU A 94 2.40 -12.40 -4.65
N ARG A 95 1.53 -13.27 -5.19
CA ARG A 95 0.72 -12.92 -6.35
C ARG A 95 -0.17 -11.70 -6.09
N TRP A 96 -0.73 -11.56 -4.89
CA TRP A 96 -1.62 -10.45 -4.55
C TRP A 96 -0.84 -9.15 -4.36
N MET A 97 0.38 -9.22 -3.83
CA MET A 97 1.27 -8.06 -3.79
C MET A 97 1.61 -7.56 -5.20
N ASP A 98 1.97 -8.47 -6.10
CA ASP A 98 2.34 -8.09 -7.46
C ASP A 98 1.13 -7.69 -8.29
N TRP A 99 -0.01 -8.36 -8.14
CA TRP A 99 -1.28 -7.96 -8.75
C TRP A 99 -1.71 -6.56 -8.27
N GLN A 100 -1.54 -6.24 -6.99
CA GLN A 100 -1.77 -4.87 -6.50
C GLN A 100 -0.88 -3.87 -7.24
N GLN A 101 0.41 -4.15 -7.38
CA GLN A 101 1.36 -3.22 -7.98
C GLN A 101 1.16 -3.04 -9.49
N THR A 102 0.84 -4.13 -10.20
CA THR A 102 0.84 -4.18 -11.66
C THR A 102 -0.56 -4.02 -12.28
N THR A 103 -1.61 -4.31 -11.52
CA THR A 103 -2.99 -4.30 -12.03
C THR A 103 -3.86 -3.29 -11.29
N LEU A 104 -4.00 -3.42 -9.96
CA LEU A 104 -4.93 -2.58 -9.20
C LEU A 104 -4.45 -1.12 -9.10
N ASN A 105 -3.19 -0.90 -8.76
CA ASN A 105 -2.64 0.45 -8.59
C ASN A 105 -2.67 1.29 -9.88
N PRO A 106 -2.28 0.77 -11.05
CA PRO A 106 -2.40 1.52 -12.30
C PRO A 106 -3.85 1.84 -12.67
N ALA A 107 -4.79 0.90 -12.45
CA ALA A 107 -6.20 1.09 -12.76
C ALA A 107 -6.83 2.28 -12.01
N GLY A 108 -6.53 2.43 -10.71
CA GLY A 108 -7.09 3.51 -9.88
C GLY A 108 -6.36 4.85 -9.96
N ARG A 109 -5.17 4.89 -10.59
CA ARG A 109 -4.31 6.08 -10.59
C ARG A 109 -4.95 7.30 -11.26
N GLY A 110 -5.71 7.08 -12.34
CA GLY A 110 -6.36 8.15 -13.09
C GLY A 110 -7.33 8.95 -12.24
N ALA A 111 -8.29 8.26 -11.61
CA ALA A 111 -9.27 8.89 -10.72
C ALA A 111 -8.59 9.56 -9.52
N PHE A 112 -7.58 8.93 -8.91
CA PHE A 112 -6.83 9.53 -7.81
C PHE A 112 -6.18 10.88 -8.20
N VAL A 113 -5.46 10.92 -9.32
CA VAL A 113 -4.80 12.16 -9.78
C VAL A 113 -5.84 13.24 -10.12
N GLN A 114 -6.90 12.88 -10.82
CA GLN A 114 -7.91 13.84 -11.25
C GLN A 114 -8.73 14.40 -10.07
N LEU A 115 -9.09 13.55 -9.10
CA LEU A 115 -9.96 13.97 -8.01
C LEU A 115 -9.21 14.65 -6.86
N LEU A 116 -7.98 14.21 -6.55
CA LEU A 116 -7.24 14.69 -5.37
C LEU A 116 -6.05 15.60 -5.71
N ARG A 117 -5.52 15.55 -6.93
CA ARG A 117 -4.30 16.29 -7.32
C ARG A 117 -4.52 17.30 -8.44
N THR A 118 -5.72 17.34 -9.02
CA THR A 118 -6.07 18.23 -10.13
C THR A 118 -7.19 19.17 -9.69
N ALA A 119 -7.01 20.47 -9.92
CA ALA A 119 -8.01 21.48 -9.60
C ALA A 119 -9.33 21.19 -10.34
N PRO A 120 -10.51 21.40 -9.72
CA PRO A 120 -11.82 20.99 -10.27
C PRO A 120 -12.04 21.40 -11.74
N GLU A 121 -11.65 22.61 -12.11
CA GLU A 121 -11.79 23.20 -13.44
C GLU A 121 -10.84 22.60 -14.50
N LYS A 122 -9.82 21.85 -14.08
CA LYS A 122 -8.85 21.18 -14.97
C LYS A 122 -9.06 19.67 -15.06
N ARG A 123 -10.09 19.14 -14.40
CA ARG A 123 -10.35 17.70 -14.35
C ARG A 123 -10.80 17.19 -15.71
N ASN A 124 -10.21 16.07 -16.13
CA ASN A 124 -10.66 15.31 -17.28
C ASN A 124 -11.63 14.19 -16.81
N GLN A 125 -12.90 14.35 -17.16
CA GLN A 125 -13.96 13.41 -16.77
C GLN A 125 -13.80 12.03 -17.43
N ASP A 126 -13.28 11.96 -18.66
CA ASP A 126 -13.06 10.70 -19.36
C ASP A 126 -11.97 9.87 -18.66
N VAL A 127 -10.91 10.51 -18.17
CA VAL A 127 -9.85 9.84 -17.39
C VAL A 127 -10.39 9.30 -16.06
N ILE A 128 -11.29 10.05 -15.40
CA ILE A 128 -11.96 9.57 -14.19
C ILE A 128 -12.83 8.36 -14.51
N ALA A 129 -13.69 8.46 -15.53
CA ALA A 129 -14.59 7.39 -15.93
C ALA A 129 -13.83 6.10 -16.33
N GLN A 130 -12.75 6.23 -17.11
CA GLN A 130 -11.90 5.09 -17.48
C GLN A 130 -11.25 4.43 -16.27
N SER A 131 -10.76 5.23 -15.31
CA SER A 131 -10.15 4.71 -14.08
C SER A 131 -11.17 3.99 -13.20
N ILE A 132 -12.40 4.51 -13.09
CA ILE A 132 -13.51 3.83 -12.39
C ILE A 132 -13.86 2.52 -13.08
N ALA A 133 -14.09 2.55 -14.40
CA ALA A 133 -14.42 1.37 -15.19
C ALA A 133 -13.34 0.28 -15.13
N ALA A 134 -12.07 0.66 -14.99
CA ALA A 134 -10.97 -0.27 -14.82
C ALA A 134 -10.83 -0.80 -13.38
N THR A 135 -11.20 -0.01 -12.37
CA THR A 135 -10.96 -0.36 -10.95
C THR A 135 -12.11 -1.15 -10.35
N GLU A 136 -13.36 -0.78 -10.62
CA GLU A 136 -14.53 -1.41 -9.97
C GLU A 136 -14.60 -2.93 -10.19
N PRO A 137 -14.36 -3.48 -11.41
CA PRO A 137 -14.32 -4.93 -11.61
C PRO A 137 -13.20 -5.63 -10.81
N LEU A 138 -12.08 -4.95 -10.56
CA LEU A 138 -10.98 -5.51 -9.76
C LEU A 138 -11.34 -5.56 -8.28
N LEU A 139 -12.18 -4.63 -7.80
CA LEU A 139 -12.72 -4.69 -6.45
C LEU A 139 -13.75 -5.81 -6.30
N ASP A 140 -14.49 -6.14 -7.36
CA ASP A 140 -15.39 -7.31 -7.37
C ASP A 140 -14.59 -8.62 -7.27
N VAL A 141 -13.41 -8.69 -7.91
CA VAL A 141 -12.48 -9.82 -7.76
C VAL A 141 -12.02 -9.97 -6.31
N LEU A 142 -11.69 -8.85 -5.63
CA LEU A 142 -11.30 -8.88 -4.23
C LEU A 142 -12.45 -9.32 -3.31
N ASP A 143 -13.66 -8.79 -3.53
CA ASP A 143 -14.83 -9.17 -2.73
C ASP A 143 -15.15 -10.66 -2.88
N ALA A 144 -15.14 -11.18 -4.11
CA ALA A 144 -15.35 -12.60 -4.37
C ALA A 144 -14.25 -13.49 -3.75
N HIS A 145 -12.99 -13.04 -3.77
CA HIS A 145 -11.88 -13.75 -3.12
C HIS A 145 -12.05 -13.80 -1.59
N LEU A 146 -12.45 -12.68 -0.99
CA LEU A 146 -12.66 -12.50 0.45
C LEU A 146 -13.99 -13.05 0.96
N ALA A 147 -14.89 -13.47 0.07
CA ALA A 147 -16.11 -14.20 0.45
C ALA A 147 -15.80 -15.59 1.02
N GLN A 148 -14.67 -16.17 0.62
CA GLN A 148 -14.26 -17.53 1.01
C GLN A 148 -13.10 -17.53 2.01
N ARG A 149 -12.54 -16.36 2.35
CA ARG A 149 -11.30 -16.24 3.14
C ARG A 149 -11.35 -15.03 4.06
N PRO A 150 -10.86 -15.14 5.30
CA PRO A 150 -10.80 -13.99 6.19
C PRO A 150 -9.76 -12.96 5.72
N PHE A 151 -8.65 -13.39 5.10
CA PHE A 151 -7.52 -12.57 4.63
C PHE A 151 -7.05 -12.95 3.21
N MET A 152 -6.16 -12.16 2.63
CA MET A 152 -5.73 -12.31 1.23
C MET A 152 -5.03 -13.64 0.92
N ALA A 153 -4.28 -14.20 1.88
CA ALA A 153 -3.50 -15.44 1.70
C ALA A 153 -4.03 -16.60 2.57
N GLY A 154 -5.30 -16.58 2.97
CA GLY A 154 -5.95 -17.66 3.73
C GLY A 154 -6.46 -17.19 5.09
N ASP A 155 -6.15 -17.96 6.14
CA ASP A 155 -6.79 -17.83 7.46
C ASP A 155 -6.17 -16.75 8.36
N SER A 156 -5.00 -16.24 8.01
CA SER A 156 -4.26 -15.25 8.79
C SER A 156 -3.82 -14.06 7.94
N PHE A 157 -3.68 -12.90 8.58
CA PHE A 157 -3.11 -11.71 7.96
C PHE A 157 -1.64 -11.95 7.57
N THR A 158 -1.28 -11.58 6.33
CA THR A 158 0.08 -11.74 5.80
C THR A 158 0.56 -10.46 5.11
N MET A 159 1.77 -10.50 4.57
CA MET A 159 2.31 -9.44 3.72
C MET A 159 1.42 -9.06 2.53
N ALA A 160 0.53 -9.94 2.06
CA ALA A 160 -0.38 -9.68 0.95
C ALA A 160 -1.46 -8.64 1.29
N ASP A 161 -1.91 -8.62 2.55
CA ASP A 161 -2.98 -7.73 3.00
C ASP A 161 -2.52 -6.27 3.05
N ILE A 162 -1.24 -6.02 3.34
CA ILE A 162 -0.66 -4.67 3.50
C ILE A 162 -0.81 -3.80 2.24
N PRO A 163 -0.31 -4.20 1.04
CA PRO A 163 -0.45 -3.39 -0.16
C PRO A 163 -1.90 -3.25 -0.60
N ILE A 164 -2.72 -4.30 -0.46
CA ILE A 164 -4.14 -4.24 -0.80
C ILE A 164 -4.85 -3.23 0.12
N ALA A 165 -4.58 -3.25 1.43
CA ALA A 165 -5.26 -2.37 2.39
C ALA A 165 -4.93 -0.91 2.14
N CYS A 166 -3.68 -0.62 1.77
CA CYS A 166 -3.27 0.72 1.37
C CYS A 166 -3.98 1.19 0.10
N GLU A 167 -4.24 0.28 -0.85
CA GLU A 167 -4.95 0.60 -2.10
C GLU A 167 -6.45 0.80 -1.88
N ILE A 168 -7.08 -0.06 -1.08
CA ILE A 168 -8.49 0.08 -0.69
C ILE A 168 -8.71 1.37 0.09
N HIS A 169 -7.83 1.69 1.04
CA HIS A 169 -7.88 2.95 1.74
C HIS A 169 -7.82 4.16 0.79
N ARG A 170 -6.93 4.12 -0.22
CA ARG A 170 -6.90 5.15 -1.25
C ARG A 170 -8.20 5.22 -2.04
N TRP A 171 -8.70 4.10 -2.52
CA TRP A 171 -9.92 4.10 -3.35
C TRP A 171 -11.13 4.60 -2.56
N HIS A 172 -11.29 4.14 -1.32
CA HIS A 172 -12.38 4.55 -0.44
C HIS A 172 -12.32 6.00 0.01
N GLY A 173 -11.13 6.61 0.03
CA GLY A 173 -10.98 8.04 0.31
C GLY A 173 -11.31 8.94 -0.89
N LEU A 174 -11.58 8.40 -2.09
CA LEU A 174 -12.00 9.21 -3.23
C LEU A 174 -13.46 9.67 -3.06
N PRO A 175 -13.80 10.88 -3.53
CA PRO A 175 -15.18 11.39 -3.49
C PRO A 175 -16.03 10.76 -4.61
N LEU A 176 -16.20 9.43 -4.56
CA LEU A 176 -16.93 8.62 -5.52
C LEU A 176 -18.03 7.82 -4.83
N GLN A 177 -19.08 7.48 -5.58
CA GLN A 177 -20.05 6.51 -5.11
C GLN A 177 -19.38 5.14 -4.99
N ARG A 178 -19.59 4.47 -3.86
CA ARG A 178 -19.01 3.15 -3.58
C ARG A 178 -20.10 2.09 -3.66
N PRO A 179 -20.07 1.19 -4.65
CA PRO A 179 -20.90 -0.01 -4.64
C PRO A 179 -20.61 -0.87 -3.41
N GLU A 180 -21.64 -1.52 -2.87
CA GLU A 180 -21.50 -2.38 -1.71
C GLU A 180 -20.69 -3.64 -2.05
N ARG A 181 -19.67 -3.91 -1.24
CA ARG A 181 -18.80 -5.09 -1.32
C ARG A 181 -18.58 -5.62 0.09
N PRO A 182 -19.53 -6.41 0.63
CA PRO A 182 -19.58 -6.70 2.06
C PRO A 182 -18.37 -7.49 2.56
N ASN A 183 -17.76 -8.34 1.72
CA ASN A 183 -16.61 -9.14 2.12
C ASN A 183 -15.33 -8.31 2.14
N LEU A 184 -15.17 -7.44 1.13
CA LEU A 184 -14.10 -6.46 1.09
C LEU A 184 -14.20 -5.48 2.27
N GLU A 185 -15.41 -4.99 2.56
CA GLU A 185 -15.65 -4.07 3.67
C GLU A 185 -15.37 -4.74 5.02
N ARG A 186 -15.86 -5.98 5.24
CA ARG A 186 -15.55 -6.79 6.43
C ARG A 186 -14.05 -6.88 6.64
N TRP A 187 -13.31 -7.28 5.60
CA TRP A 187 -11.86 -7.44 5.68
C TRP A 187 -11.18 -6.10 5.99
N TYR A 188 -11.56 -5.02 5.30
CA TYR A 188 -10.95 -3.71 5.48
C TYR A 188 -11.21 -3.14 6.87
N GLN A 189 -12.43 -3.25 7.39
CA GLN A 189 -12.78 -2.84 8.75
C GLN A 189 -12.02 -3.66 9.81
N GLY A 190 -11.81 -4.95 9.56
CA GLY A 190 -10.95 -5.79 10.41
C GLY A 190 -9.54 -5.22 10.52
N ILE A 191 -8.94 -4.78 9.41
CA ILE A 191 -7.61 -4.15 9.40
C ILE A 191 -7.61 -2.80 10.12
N LEU A 192 -8.62 -1.96 9.88
CA LEU A 192 -8.76 -0.66 10.56
C LEU A 192 -8.92 -0.79 12.08
N SER A 193 -9.51 -1.88 12.56
CA SER A 193 -9.64 -2.13 14.01
C SER A 193 -8.30 -2.41 14.70
N ASN A 194 -7.27 -2.81 13.94
CA ASN A 194 -5.95 -3.11 14.49
C ASN A 194 -5.19 -1.81 14.83
N PRO A 195 -4.59 -1.67 16.02
CA PRO A 195 -3.79 -0.50 16.39
C PRO A 195 -2.65 -0.16 15.42
N ALA A 196 -2.11 -1.15 14.70
CA ALA A 196 -1.07 -0.95 13.70
C ALA A 196 -1.54 -0.14 12.48
N SER A 197 -2.84 0.02 12.26
CA SER A 197 -3.37 0.85 11.17
C SER A 197 -3.39 2.35 11.48
N ARG A 198 -3.22 2.72 12.76
CA ARG A 198 -3.35 4.10 13.25
C ARG A 198 -2.22 4.99 12.73
N GLY A 199 -2.59 6.20 12.33
CA GLY A 199 -1.72 7.13 11.65
C GLY A 199 -1.33 6.69 10.24
N VAL A 200 -2.00 5.71 9.63
CA VAL A 200 -1.69 5.23 8.27
C VAL A 200 -2.95 5.05 7.41
N LEU A 201 -3.91 4.27 7.91
CA LEU A 201 -5.17 3.97 7.20
C LEU A 201 -6.37 4.70 7.80
N ASP A 202 -6.18 5.49 8.85
CA ASP A 202 -7.17 6.38 9.47
C ASP A 202 -6.94 7.86 9.13
N LEU A 203 -5.88 8.16 8.38
CA LEU A 203 -5.60 9.51 7.90
C LEU A 203 -6.34 9.78 6.60
N PRO A 204 -6.88 10.99 6.41
CA PRO A 204 -7.46 11.39 5.14
C PRO A 204 -6.42 11.31 4.02
N LEU A 205 -6.92 11.25 2.78
CA LEU A 205 -6.05 11.44 1.62
C LEU A 205 -5.58 12.89 1.58
N SER A 206 -4.28 13.05 1.37
CA SER A 206 -3.61 14.32 1.14
C SER A 206 -2.71 14.23 -0.07
#